data_AF-A0A1M5XP97-F1
#
_entry.id   AF-A0A1M5XP97-F1
#
_cell.length_a   1.000
_cell.length_b   1.000
_cell.length_c   1.000
_cell.angle_alpha   90.00
_cell.angle_beta   90.00
_cell.angle_gamma   90.00
#
_symmetry.space_group_name_H-M   'P 1'
#
loop_
_entity.id
_entity.type
_entity.pdbx_description
1 polymer ?
#
loop_
_entity_poly.entity_id
_entity_poly.type
_entity_poly.pdbx_seq_one_letter_code
_entity_poly.pdbx_strand_id
1 'polypeptide(L)' 'MAKEKFLEFIQILEENKGKTIGTIIGFVIAILVLTIGFFRTLFIVLCTWFGFYLGKKKDNQEDFREILDRILPPGREK' A
#
# COMPACT_ATOMS: atom_id res chain seq x y z
N MET A 1 2.57 -32.27 15.71
CA MET A 1 3.94 -31.94 15.25
C MET A 1 4.01 -30.90 14.13
N ALA A 2 3.81 -31.22 12.84
CA ALA A 2 4.00 -30.22 11.77
C ALA A 2 3.01 -29.03 11.86
N LYS A 3 1.76 -29.31 12.23
CA LYS A 3 0.72 -28.27 12.41
C LYS A 3 1.01 -27.32 13.59
N GLU A 4 1.56 -27.84 14.68
CA GLU A 4 1.87 -27.04 15.88
C GLU A 4 3.02 -26.09 15.63
N LYS A 5 4.08 -26.56 14.95
CA LYS A 5 5.19 -25.69 14.53
C LYS A 5 4.75 -24.58 13.59
N PHE A 6 3.75 -24.85 12.73
CA PHE A 6 3.19 -23.85 11.84
C PHE A 6 2.39 -22.78 12.61
N LEU A 7 1.61 -23.19 13.61
CA LEU A 7 0.85 -22.29 14.46
C LEU A 7 1.75 -21.41 15.35
N GLU A 8 2.81 -21.98 15.92
CA GLU A 8 3.83 -21.20 16.64
C GLU A 8 4.50 -20.17 15.72
N PHE A 9 4.82 -20.55 14.48
CA PHE A 9 5.42 -19.64 13.51
C PHE A 9 4.46 -18.48 13.19
N ILE A 10 3.17 -18.76 12.97
CA ILE A 10 2.14 -17.74 12.75
C ILE A 10 1.99 -16.81 13.96
N GLN A 11 2.06 -17.32 15.20
CA GLN A 11 2.02 -16.50 16.42
C GLN A 11 3.23 -15.55 16.54
N ILE A 12 4.43 -16.03 16.23
CA ILE A 12 5.64 -15.19 16.23
C ILE A 12 5.57 -14.10 15.15
N LEU A 13 4.98 -14.44 13.99
CA LEU A 13 4.69 -13.47 12.94
C LEU A 13 3.63 -12.44 13.38
N GLU A 14 2.70 -12.84 14.22
CA GLU A 14 1.62 -12.00 14.74
C GLU A 14 2.09 -11.00 15.81
N GLU A 15 3.12 -11.35 16.57
CA GLU A 15 3.71 -10.47 17.59
C GLU A 15 4.56 -9.34 16.98
N ASN A 16 5.05 -9.50 15.74
CA ASN A 16 5.86 -8.52 15.03
C ASN A 16 5.41 -8.31 13.56
N LYS A 17 4.09 -8.31 13.30
CA LYS A 17 3.50 -8.28 11.93
C LYS A 17 4.15 -7.27 11.00
N GLY A 18 4.34 -6.03 11.47
CA GLY A 18 4.90 -4.95 10.65
C GLY A 18 6.32 -5.24 10.16
N LYS A 19 7.17 -5.78 11.04
CA LYS A 19 8.58 -6.07 10.71
C LYS A 19 8.67 -7.22 9.72
N THR A 20 7.93 -8.32 9.96
CA THR A 20 8.04 -9.48 9.08
C THR A 20 7.43 -9.22 7.70
N ILE A 21 6.29 -8.55 7.65
CA ILE A 21 5.67 -8.16 6.38
C ILE A 21 6.60 -7.22 5.61
N GLY A 22 7.20 -6.23 6.29
CA GLY A 22 8.19 -5.34 5.68
C GLY A 22 9.39 -6.08 5.10
N THR A 23 9.95 -7.04 5.83
CA THR A 23 11.08 -7.87 5.37
C THR A 23 10.70 -8.72 4.15
N ILE A 24 9.53 -9.37 4.16
CA ILE A 24 9.07 -10.18 3.03
C ILE A 24 8.86 -9.30 1.80
N ILE A 25 8.20 -8.16 1.95
CA ILE A 25 7.98 -7.20 0.85
C ILE A 25 9.32 -6.70 0.31
N GLY A 26 10.23 -6.29 1.19
CA GLY A 26 11.57 -5.83 0.79
C GLY A 26 12.37 -6.89 0.06
N PHE A 27 12.28 -8.15 0.50
CA PHE A 27 12.93 -9.28 -0.16
C PHE A 27 12.37 -9.52 -1.57
N VAL A 28 11.05 -9.49 -1.74
CA VAL A 28 10.41 -9.61 -3.06
C VAL A 28 10.83 -8.46 -3.98
N ILE A 29 10.83 -7.21 -3.49
CA ILE A 29 11.28 -6.04 -4.25
C ILE A 29 12.75 -6.19 -4.65
N ALA A 30 13.62 -6.67 -3.76
CA ALA A 30 15.02 -6.90 -4.07
C ALA A 30 15.21 -7.94 -5.20
N ILE A 31 14.48 -9.06 -5.15
CA ILE A 31 14.49 -10.06 -6.24
C ILE A 31 14.02 -9.45 -7.56
N LEU A 32 12.96 -8.65 -7.54
CA LEU A 32 12.44 -7.94 -8.71
C LEU A 32 13.49 -6.97 -9.28
N VAL A 33 14.18 -6.20 -8.43
CA VAL A 33 15.28 -5.30 -8.84
C VAL A 33 16.42 -6.08 -9.51
N LEU A 34 16.80 -7.24 -8.95
CA LEU A 34 17.89 -8.05 -9.51
C LEU A 34 17.49 -8.74 -10.82
N THR A 35 16.24 -9.15 -10.97
CA THR A 35 15.76 -9.92 -12.15
C THR A 35 15.37 -8.99 -13.30
N ILE A 36 14.59 -7.95 -13.02
CA ILE A 36 14.01 -7.06 -14.04
C ILE A 36 14.93 -5.85 -14.30
N GLY A 37 15.64 -5.40 -13.26
CA GLY A 37 16.49 -4.21 -13.27
C GLY A 37 15.92 -3.07 -12.40
N PHE A 38 16.81 -2.27 -11.82
CA PHE A 38 16.49 -1.21 -10.85
C PHE A 38 15.42 -0.21 -11.32
N PHE A 39 15.59 0.38 -12.51
CA PHE A 39 14.68 1.41 -13.01
C PHE A 39 13.27 0.88 -13.30
N ARG A 40 13.15 -0.36 -13.77
CA ARG A 40 11.86 -1.00 -14.07
C ARG A 40 11.09 -1.28 -12.78
N THR A 41 11.77 -1.81 -11.75
CA THR A 41 11.12 -2.04 -10.45
C THR A 41 10.73 -0.73 -9.78
N LEU A 42 11.56 0.32 -9.87
CA LEU A 42 11.22 1.65 -9.35
C LEU A 42 9.96 2.21 -10.02
N PHE A 43 9.85 2.09 -11.35
CA PHE A 43 8.66 2.51 -12.09
C PHE A 43 7.41 1.74 -11.62
N ILE A 44 7.50 0.42 -11.45
CA ILE A 44 6.40 -0.41 -10.95
C ILE A 44 5.96 0.01 -9.54
N VAL A 45 6.92 0.23 -8.62
CA VAL A 45 6.63 0.65 -7.25
C VAL A 45 5.95 2.02 -7.25
N LEU A 46 6.44 2.98 -8.03
CA LEU A 46 5.83 4.30 -8.15
C LEU A 46 4.42 4.22 -8.74
N CYS A 47 4.22 3.49 -9.84
CA CYS A 47 2.90 3.30 -10.43
C CYS A 47 1.92 2.63 -9.46
N THR A 48 2.38 1.64 -8.70
CA THR A 48 1.57 0.95 -7.69
C THR A 48 1.19 1.90 -6.55
N TRP A 49 2.15 2.71 -6.07
CA TRP A 49 1.92 3.72 -5.05
C TRP A 49 0.94 4.80 -5.51
N PHE A 50 1.12 5.32 -6.72
CA PHE A 50 0.20 6.29 -7.33
C PHE A 50 -1.18 5.69 -7.54
N GLY A 51 -1.27 4.46 -8.05
CA GLY A 51 -2.53 3.74 -8.24
C GLY A 51 -3.26 3.53 -6.91
N PHE A 52 -2.54 3.16 -5.85
CA PHE A 52 -3.10 3.03 -4.50
C PHE A 52 -3.58 4.37 -3.95
N TYR A 53 -2.79 5.44 -4.09
CA TYR A 53 -3.16 6.78 -3.63
C TYR A 53 -4.40 7.31 -4.36
N LEU A 54 -4.44 7.18 -5.69
CA LEU A 54 -5.58 7.56 -6.52
C LEU A 54 -6.81 6.67 -6.25
N GLY A 55 -6.61 5.37 -6.03
CA GLY A 55 -7.67 4.43 -5.69
C GLY A 55 -8.28 4.70 -4.32
N LYS A 56 -7.47 4.99 -3.30
CA LYS A 56 -7.92 5.34 -1.94
C LYS A 56 -8.80 6.59 -1.94
N LYS A 57 -8.50 7.56 -2.81
CA LYS A 57 -9.33 8.76 -3.03
C LYS A 57 -10.75 8.44 -3.52
N LYS A 58 -10.98 7.30 -4.16
CA LYS A 58 -12.31 6.90 -4.64
C LYS A 58 -13.18 6.24 -3.55
N ASP A 59 -12.54 5.66 -2.54
CA ASP A 59 -13.19 5.10 -1.34
C ASP A 59 -13.52 6.20 -0.31
N ASN A 60 -12.71 7.26 -0.28
CA ASN A 60 -12.85 8.42 0.61
C ASN A 60 -13.76 9.53 0.01
N GLN A 61 -14.88 9.15 -0.62
CA GLN A 61 -15.81 10.08 -1.30
C GLN A 61 -16.32 11.22 -0.39
N GLU A 62 -16.29 11.06 0.93
CA GLU A 62 -16.66 12.10 1.89
C GLU A 62 -15.60 13.22 1.96
N ASP A 63 -14.32 12.87 2.21
CA ASP A 63 -13.20 13.83 2.25
C ASP A 63 -12.98 14.53 0.89
N PHE A 64 -13.16 13.80 -0.22
CA PHE A 64 -12.89 14.40 -1.53
C PHE A 64 -13.93 15.43 -1.95
N ARG A 65 -15.19 15.25 -1.54
CA ARG A 65 -16.24 16.25 -1.69
C ARG A 65 -15.99 17.45 -0.79
N GLU A 66 -15.58 17.22 0.46
CA GLU A 66 -15.31 18.30 1.43
C GLU A 66 -14.11 19.18 1.01
N ILE A 67 -13.03 18.57 0.50
CA ILE A 67 -11.88 19.30 -0.05
C ILE A 67 -12.26 20.05 -1.34
N LEU A 68 -13.11 19.44 -2.17
CA LEU A 68 -13.57 20.05 -3.42
C LEU A 68 -14.53 21.21 -3.17
N ASP A 69 -15.43 21.11 -2.19
CA ASP A 69 -16.34 22.19 -1.75
C ASP A 69 -15.56 23.34 -1.08
N ARG A 70 -14.39 23.07 -0.50
CA ARG A 70 -13.53 24.11 0.08
C ARG A 70 -12.69 24.86 -0.97
N ILE A 71 -12.37 24.21 -2.09
CA ILE A 71 -11.58 24.78 -3.20
C ILE A 71 -12.47 25.41 -4.27
N LEU A 72 -13.67 24.87 -4.50
CA LEU A 72 -14.67 25.52 -5.35
C LEU A 72 -15.40 26.58 -4.52
N PRO A 73 -15.27 27.87 -4.86
CA PRO A 73 -16.10 28.89 -4.21
C PRO A 73 -17.58 28.52 -4.43
N PRO A 74 -18.45 28.65 -3.41
CA PRO A 74 -19.87 28.37 -3.57
C PRO A 74 -20.39 29.21 -4.73
N GLY A 75 -20.82 28.52 -5.79
CA GLY A 75 -21.57 29.13 -6.88
C GLY A 75 -22.81 29.77 -6.27
N ARG A 76 -22.76 31.10 -6.14
CA ARG A 76 -23.81 31.94 -5.61
C ARG A 76 -25.05 31.82 -6.53
N GLU A 77 -26.17 31.38 -5.94
CA GLU A 77 -27.57 31.63 -6.34
C GLU A 77 -28.01 31.10 -7.73
N LYS A 78 -29.15 30.41 -7.87
CA LYS A 78 -30.50 30.71 -7.36
C LYS A 78 -31.27 29.43 -7.02
#